data_AF-A0A820BK97-F1
#
_entry.id   AF-A0A820BK97-F1
#
_cell.length_a   1.000
_cell.length_b   1.000
_cell.length_c   1.000
_cell.angle_alpha   90.00
_cell.angle_beta   90.00
_cell.angle_gamma   90.00
#
_symmetry.space_group_name_H-M   'P 1'
#
loop_
_entity.id
_entity.type
_entity.pdbx_description
1 polymer ?
#
loop_
_entity_poly.entity_id
_entity_poly.type
_entity_poly.pdbx_seq_one_letter_code
_entity_poly.pdbx_strand_id
1 'polypeptide(L)'
;MKSHAFVRENAPNAILYGKIYSQQIKVEDVEDKVNDSPKEETNGIIPHTPCPEFSKFLYFLFAPTLIYRDSYPRTSSVRWNFVISHLIQFAATTLFAYYLFYRFCLPVFRHFNSEHVTVKIFVLSILNCTLPGALLLFC
;
A
#
# COMPACT_ATOMS: atom_id res chain seq x y z
N MET A 1 -0.92 -5.61 5.74
CA MET A 1 -1.86 -4.45 5.67
C MET A 1 -2.60 -4.40 4.34
N LYS A 2 -1.92 -4.40 3.17
CA LYS A 2 -2.59 -4.34 1.85
C LYS A 2 -3.52 -5.53 1.55
N SER A 3 -3.11 -6.75 1.89
CA SER A 3 -3.97 -7.95 1.75
C SER A 3 -5.28 -7.83 2.54
N HIS A 4 -5.20 -7.40 3.80
CA HIS A 4 -6.36 -7.17 4.66
C HIS A 4 -7.30 -6.10 4.08
N ALA A 5 -6.75 -5.00 3.57
CA ALA A 5 -7.54 -3.95 2.93
C ALA A 5 -8.27 -4.44 1.67
N PHE A 6 -7.59 -5.28 0.86
CA PHE A 6 -8.19 -5.88 -0.32
C PHE A 6 -9.33 -6.84 0.02
N VAL A 7 -9.12 -7.73 1.00
CA VAL A 7 -10.14 -8.70 1.43
C VAL A 7 -11.34 -7.97 2.04
N ARG A 8 -11.09 -6.95 2.88
CA ARG A 8 -12.17 -6.19 3.53
C ARG A 8 -13.05 -5.46 2.53
N GLU A 9 -12.48 -4.90 1.46
CA GLU A 9 -13.25 -4.17 0.44
C GLU A 9 -14.04 -5.13 -0.47
N ASN A 10 -13.46 -6.28 -0.82
CA ASN A 10 -14.09 -7.22 -1.77
C ASN A 10 -15.07 -8.22 -1.11
N ALA A 11 -14.90 -8.54 0.18
CA ALA A 11 -15.77 -9.47 0.90
C ALA A 11 -17.26 -9.09 0.87
N PRO A 12 -17.70 -7.85 1.18
CA PRO A 12 -19.11 -7.48 1.10
C PRO A 12 -19.62 -7.47 -0.34
N ASN A 13 -18.79 -7.08 -1.32
CA ASN A 13 -19.17 -7.07 -2.73
C ASN A 13 -19.43 -8.49 -3.27
N ALA A 14 -18.62 -9.47 -2.87
CA ALA A 14 -18.83 -10.86 -3.24
C ALA A 14 -20.13 -11.44 -2.64
N ILE A 15 -20.45 -11.08 -1.39
CA ILE A 15 -21.69 -11.53 -0.73
C ILE A 15 -22.92 -10.89 -1.39
N LEU A 16 -22.87 -9.59 -1.70
CA LEU A 16 -23.96 -8.88 -2.39
C LEU A 16 -24.20 -9.46 -3.78
N TYR A 17 -23.13 -9.79 -4.51
CA TYR A 17 -23.22 -10.43 -5.82
C TYR A 17 -23.93 -11.79 -5.73
N GLY A 18 -23.54 -12.65 -4.78
CA GLY A 18 -24.20 -13.94 -4.57
C GLY A 18 -25.71 -13.78 -4.26
N LYS A 19 -26.09 -12.75 -3.50
CA LYS A 19 -27.49 -12.44 -3.20
C LYS A 19 -28.26 -12.00 -4.45
N ILE A 20 -27.71 -11.07 -5.24
CA ILE A 20 -28.34 -10.57 -6.47
C ILE A 20 -28.50 -11.70 -7.50
N TYR A 21 -27.48 -12.54 -7.67
CA TYR A 21 -27.54 -13.69 -8.59
C TYR A 21 -28.63 -14.69 -8.18
N SER A 22 -28.72 -15.02 -6.88
CA SER A 22 -29.80 -15.90 -6.37
C SER A 22 -31.20 -15.31 -6.56
N GLN A 23 -31.31 -13.97 -6.58
CA GLN A 23 -32.57 -13.26 -6.78
C GLN A 23 -32.94 -13.18 -8.26
N GLN A 24 -31.96 -12.98 -9.15
CA GLN A 24 -32.14 -13.05 -10.61
C GLN A 24 -32.60 -14.45 -11.03
N ILE A 25 -31.94 -15.51 -10.55
CA ILE A 25 -32.34 -16.90 -10.82
C ILE A 25 -33.79 -17.16 -10.39
N LYS A 26 -34.18 -16.74 -9.18
CA LYS A 26 -35.57 -16.90 -8.71
C LYS A 26 -36.60 -16.14 -9.54
N VAL A 27 -36.22 -15.02 -10.16
CA VAL A 27 -37.11 -14.24 -11.03
C VAL A 27 -37.19 -14.89 -12.41
N GLU A 28 -36.08 -15.40 -12.93
CA GLU A 28 -36.01 -16.17 -14.18
C GLU A 28 -36.83 -17.46 -14.08
N ASP A 29 -36.73 -18.21 -12.98
CA ASP A 29 -37.57 -19.40 -12.70
C ASP A 29 -39.08 -19.08 -12.62
N VAL A 30 -39.45 -17.83 -12.28
CA VAL A 30 -40.84 -17.36 -12.22
C VAL A 30 -41.31 -16.83 -13.57
N GLU A 31 -40.44 -16.19 -14.35
CA GLU A 31 -40.74 -15.71 -15.71
C GLU A 31 -40.80 -16.85 -16.74
N ASP A 32 -40.00 -17.90 -16.58
CA ASP A 32 -40.00 -19.08 -17.46
C ASP A 32 -41.30 -19.90 -17.31
N LYS A 33 -41.97 -19.80 -16.15
CA LYS A 33 -43.33 -20.33 -15.97
C LYS A 33 -44.43 -19.51 -16.66
N VAL A 34 -44.12 -18.31 -17.16
CA VAL A 34 -45.12 -17.36 -17.71
C VAL A 34 -44.99 -17.17 -19.22
N ASN A 35 -43.82 -17.35 -19.84
CA ASN A 35 -43.61 -17.06 -21.26
C ASN A 35 -42.86 -18.18 -22.02
N ASP A 36 -43.62 -19.08 -22.66
CA ASP A 36 -43.11 -20.01 -23.69
C ASP A 36 -43.03 -19.28 -25.04
N SER A 37 -41.92 -18.60 -25.31
CA SER A 37 -41.54 -18.11 -26.65
C SER A 37 -40.04 -17.73 -26.68
N PRO A 38 -39.33 -17.94 -27.80
CA PRO A 38 -37.87 -17.92 -27.83
C PRO A 38 -37.34 -16.49 -27.72
N LYS A 39 -36.51 -16.21 -26.71
CA LYS A 39 -35.89 -14.90 -26.49
C LYS A 39 -34.47 -14.88 -27.08
N GLU A 40 -34.29 -13.96 -28.03
CA GLU A 40 -33.02 -13.55 -28.63
C GLU A 40 -31.95 -13.24 -27.58
N GLU A 41 -30.69 -13.57 -27.93
CA GLU A 41 -29.46 -13.13 -27.25
C GLU A 41 -29.34 -11.60 -27.25
N THR A 42 -30.12 -10.95 -26.40
CA THR A 42 -29.80 -9.59 -25.97
C THR A 42 -28.61 -9.73 -25.04
N ASN A 43 -27.49 -9.11 -25.39
CA ASN A 43 -26.32 -8.87 -24.55
C ASN A 43 -26.74 -8.18 -23.24
N GLY A 44 -27.32 -8.96 -22.33
CA GLY A 44 -27.80 -8.54 -21.04
C GLY A 44 -26.61 -8.30 -20.15
N ILE A 45 -26.34 -7.02 -19.87
CA ILE A 45 -25.74 -6.47 -18.65
C ILE A 45 -25.12 -7.57 -17.78
N ILE A 46 -23.92 -8.04 -18.15
CA ILE A 46 -23.19 -8.94 -17.26
C ILE A 46 -22.91 -8.10 -16.01
N PRO A 47 -23.49 -8.44 -14.84
CA PRO A 47 -23.18 -7.71 -13.63
C PRO A 47 -21.67 -7.91 -13.42
N HIS A 48 -20.95 -6.79 -13.36
CA HIS A 48 -19.51 -6.72 -13.13
C HIS A 48 -19.06 -7.89 -12.26
N THR A 49 -18.15 -8.71 -12.79
CA THR A 49 -17.59 -9.87 -12.10
C THR A 49 -17.19 -9.50 -10.66
N PRO A 50 -17.50 -10.34 -9.66
CA PRO A 50 -17.25 -10.03 -8.24
C PRO A 50 -15.75 -9.94 -7.92
N CYS A 51 -14.91 -10.42 -8.83
CA CYS A 51 -13.46 -10.37 -8.72
C CYS A 51 -12.93 -9.16 -9.50
N PRO A 52 -12.16 -8.27 -8.84
CA PRO A 52 -11.49 -7.20 -9.54
C PRO A 52 -10.43 -7.74 -10.50
N GLU A 53 -10.22 -7.02 -11.59
CA GLU A 53 -9.17 -7.33 -12.57
C GLU A 53 -7.78 -7.32 -11.89
N PHE A 54 -6.96 -8.33 -12.18
CA PHE A 54 -5.62 -8.45 -11.59
C PHE A 54 -4.73 -7.21 -11.82
N SER A 55 -4.92 -6.53 -12.95
CA SER A 55 -4.27 -5.25 -13.28
C SER A 55 -4.51 -4.17 -12.22
N LYS A 56 -5.72 -4.08 -11.65
CA LYS A 56 -6.07 -3.12 -10.59
C LYS A 56 -5.42 -3.46 -9.27
N PHE A 57 -5.37 -4.75 -8.94
CA PHE A 57 -4.67 -5.24 -7.75
C PHE A 57 -3.17 -4.94 -7.81
N LEU A 58 -2.55 -5.17 -8.97
CA LEU A 58 -1.13 -4.88 -9.18
C LEU A 58 -0.86 -3.38 -9.04
N TYR A 59 -1.74 -2.52 -9.56
CA TYR A 59 -1.64 -1.07 -9.36
C TYR A 59 -1.75 -0.67 -7.88
N PHE A 60 -2.68 -1.25 -7.12
CA PHE A 60 -2.83 -1.00 -5.68
C PHE A 60 -1.59 -1.40 -4.86
N LEU A 61 -0.85 -2.43 -5.29
CA LEU A 61 0.36 -2.87 -4.61
C LEU A 61 1.43 -1.76 -4.59
N PHE A 62 1.59 -1.08 -5.72
CA PHE A 62 2.57 0.02 -5.87
C PHE A 62 2.01 1.40 -5.50
N ALA A 63 0.70 1.57 -5.44
CA ALA A 63 0.09 2.82 -5.01
C ALA A 63 0.47 3.15 -3.56
N PRO A 64 0.73 4.43 -3.24
CA PRO A 64 1.07 4.89 -1.88
C PRO A 64 -0.19 4.99 -0.99
N THR A 65 -1.07 4.00 -1.06
CA THR A 65 -2.31 3.94 -0.27
C THR A 65 -2.50 2.54 0.33
N LEU A 66 -3.24 2.49 1.44
CA LEU A 66 -3.58 1.25 2.16
C LEU A 66 -5.05 0.88 2.03
N ILE A 67 -5.82 1.61 1.21
CA ILE A 67 -7.25 1.38 0.97
C ILE A 67 -7.39 0.97 -0.48
N TYR A 68 -7.93 -0.22 -0.74
CA TYR A 68 -8.19 -0.74 -2.09
C TYR A 68 -9.39 -0.01 -2.73
N ARG A 69 -9.29 0.35 -4.02
CA ARG A 69 -10.37 0.89 -4.86
C ARG A 69 -10.17 0.45 -6.32
N ASP A 70 -11.25 0.19 -7.06
CA ASP A 70 -11.16 -0.20 -8.47
C ASP A 70 -10.75 0.95 -9.41
N SER A 71 -11.07 2.18 -9.01
CA SER A 71 -10.69 3.41 -9.72
C SER A 71 -10.04 4.41 -8.75
N TYR A 72 -8.74 4.66 -8.97
CA TYR A 72 -8.02 5.74 -8.29
C TYR A 72 -7.97 6.98 -9.19
N PRO A 73 -8.03 8.19 -8.61
CA PRO A 73 -7.78 9.42 -9.37
C PRO A 73 -6.37 9.38 -9.96
N ARG A 74 -6.26 9.62 -11.28
CA ARG A 74 -5.00 9.62 -12.03
C ARG A 74 -4.68 11.02 -12.50
N THR A 75 -3.39 11.36 -12.52
CA THR A 75 -2.89 12.59 -13.15
C THR A 75 -2.84 12.41 -14.67
N SER A 76 -3.12 13.47 -15.43
CA SER A 76 -3.15 13.41 -16.91
C SER A 76 -1.79 13.12 -17.55
N SER A 77 -0.70 13.50 -16.90
CA SER A 77 0.67 13.24 -17.37
C SER A 77 1.62 12.97 -16.20
N VAL A 78 2.70 12.22 -16.48
CA VAL A 78 3.76 11.91 -15.50
C VAL A 78 4.85 12.97 -15.61
N ARG A 79 5.08 13.71 -14.51
CA ARG A 79 6.13 14.73 -14.43
C ARG A 79 7.48 14.08 -14.08
N TRP A 80 8.20 13.59 -15.07
CA TRP A 80 9.47 12.87 -14.88
C TRP A 80 10.54 13.66 -14.12
N ASN A 81 10.65 14.97 -14.38
CA ASN A 81 11.57 15.84 -13.63
C ASN A 81 11.30 15.80 -12.12
N PHE A 82 10.02 15.76 -11.73
CA PHE A 82 9.63 15.65 -10.32
C PHE A 82 10.07 14.30 -9.73
N VAL A 83 9.83 13.20 -10.45
CA VAL A 83 10.21 11.86 -10.01
C VAL A 83 11.72 11.74 -9.82
N ILE A 84 12.51 12.25 -10.78
CA ILE A 84 13.97 12.23 -10.73
C ILE A 84 14.47 13.07 -9.55
N SER A 85 13.94 14.28 -9.34
CA SER A 85 14.33 15.10 -8.19
C SER A 85 14.05 14.41 -6.85
N HIS A 86 12.91 13.74 -6.69
CA HIS A 86 12.59 13.00 -5.46
C HIS A 86 13.48 11.76 -5.30
N LEU A 87 13.85 11.10 -6.39
CA LEU A 87 14.78 9.96 -6.36
C LEU A 87 16.18 10.41 -5.93
N ILE A 88 16.67 11.53 -6.46
CA ILE A 88 17.96 12.12 -6.07
C ILE A 88 17.90 12.54 -4.60
N GLN A 89 16.81 13.16 -4.15
CA GLN A 89 16.64 13.54 -2.75
C GLN A 89 16.64 12.31 -1.83
N PHE A 90 15.94 11.23 -2.21
CA PHE A 90 15.96 9.97 -1.45
C PHE A 90 17.36 9.35 -1.37
N ALA A 91 18.10 9.35 -2.49
CA ALA A 91 19.48 8.88 -2.52
C ALA A 91 20.41 9.76 -1.65
N ALA A 92 20.27 11.07 -1.74
CA ALA A 92 21.02 12.03 -0.93
C ALA A 92 20.74 11.87 0.57
N THR A 93 19.46 11.74 0.96
CA THR A 93 19.05 11.45 2.35
C THR A 93 19.63 10.13 2.84
N THR A 94 19.62 9.07 2.01
CA THR A 94 20.17 7.76 2.37
C THR A 94 21.69 7.83 2.58
N LEU A 95 22.42 8.48 1.67
CA LEU A 95 23.86 8.70 1.81
C LEU A 95 24.17 9.57 3.03
N PHE A 96 23.41 10.64 3.25
CA PHE A 96 23.55 11.50 4.42
C PHE A 96 23.37 10.70 5.73
N ALA A 97 22.34 9.84 5.79
CA ALA A 97 22.14 8.96 6.92
C ALA A 97 23.33 8.02 7.14
N TYR A 98 23.84 7.39 6.07
CA TYR A 98 25.04 6.55 6.14
C TYR A 98 26.27 7.32 6.69
N TYR A 99 26.51 8.54 6.20
CA TYR A 99 27.60 9.39 6.70
C TYR A 99 27.41 9.78 8.17
N LEU A 100 26.19 10.06 8.62
CA LEU A 100 25.88 10.30 10.03
C LEU A 100 26.23 9.08 10.89
N PHE A 101 25.80 7.87 10.50
CA PHE A 101 26.15 6.65 11.22
C PHE A 101 27.67 6.42 11.24
N TYR A 102 28.36 6.63 10.12
CA TYR A 102 29.80 6.48 10.04
C TYR A 102 30.55 7.49 10.95
N ARG A 103 30.08 8.73 11.02
CA ARG A 103 30.75 9.78 11.79
C ARG A 103 30.42 9.74 13.28
N PHE A 104 29.19 9.39 13.66
CA PHE A 104 28.72 9.45 15.05
C PHE A 104 28.65 8.09 15.73
N CYS A 105 28.13 7.05 15.07
CA CYS A 105 27.96 5.75 15.69
C CYS A 105 29.28 4.97 15.79
N LEU A 106 30.13 4.98 14.74
CA LEU A 106 31.41 4.26 14.79
C LEU A 106 32.35 4.69 15.92
N PRO A 107 32.63 6.00 16.17
CA PRO A 107 33.51 6.37 17.27
C PRO A 107 32.91 6.02 18.64
N VAL A 108 31.58 6.16 18.79
CA VAL A 108 30.88 5.81 20.03
C VAL A 108 30.99 4.31 20.33
N PHE A 109 30.76 3.45 19.35
CA PHE A 109 30.84 2.00 19.54
C PHE A 109 32.27 1.50 19.72
N ARG A 110 33.28 2.15 19.12
CA ARG A 110 34.69 1.78 19.31
C ARG A 110 35.16 2.01 20.75
N HIS A 111 34.79 3.13 21.37
CA HIS A 111 35.15 3.41 22.77
C HIS A 111 34.41 2.50 23.75
N PHE A 112 33.17 2.10 23.42
CA PHE A 112 32.36 1.20 24.24
C PHE A 112 32.93 -0.21 24.44
N ASN A 113 33.79 -0.68 23.52
CA ASN A 113 34.32 -2.05 23.54
C ASN A 113 35.60 -2.18 24.41
N SER A 114 36.27 -1.08 24.73
CA SER A 114 37.55 -1.11 25.48
C SER A 114 37.45 -0.70 26.95
N GLU A 115 36.43 0.05 27.36
CA GLU A 115 36.26 0.51 28.76
C GLU A 115 35.07 -0.15 29.46
N HIS A 116 35.20 -0.38 30.77
CA HIS A 116 34.07 -0.75 31.63
C HIS A 116 33.00 0.35 31.57
N VAL A 117 31.85 0.02 30.96
CA VAL A 117 30.76 0.96 30.71
C VAL A 117 30.21 1.52 32.03
N THR A 118 30.65 2.73 32.38
CA THR A 118 30.12 3.48 33.52
C THR A 118 28.85 4.22 33.09
N VAL A 119 27.85 4.33 33.98
CA VAL A 119 26.54 4.98 33.70
C VAL A 119 26.72 6.40 33.12
N LYS A 120 27.74 7.14 33.56
CA LYS A 120 28.07 8.47 33.03
C LYS A 120 28.42 8.47 31.54
N ILE A 121 29.22 7.49 31.09
CA ILE A 121 29.61 7.32 29.69
C ILE A 121 28.40 6.89 28.86
N PHE A 122 27.52 6.05 29.41
CA PHE A 122 26.28 5.65 28.77
C PHE A 122 25.33 6.83 28.54
N VAL A 123 25.07 7.67 29.56
CA VAL A 123 24.23 8.87 29.42
C VAL A 123 24.86 9.88 28.45
N LEU A 124 26.17 10.09 28.51
CA LEU A 124 26.88 10.96 27.57
C LEU A 124 26.79 10.44 26.13
N SER A 125 26.86 9.13 25.93
CA SER A 125 26.69 8.49 24.62
C SER A 125 25.28 8.70 24.06
N ILE A 126 24.24 8.56 24.88
CA ILE A 126 22.86 8.82 24.47
C ILE A 126 22.69 10.29 24.07
N LEU A 127 23.20 11.21 24.87
CA LEU A 127 23.11 12.64 24.57
C LEU A 127 23.82 13.01 23.26
N ASN A 128 25.02 12.47 23.03
CA ASN A 128 25.77 12.67 21.78
C ASN A 128 25.08 12.04 20.56
N CYS A 129 24.33 10.95 20.74
CA CYS A 129 23.56 10.30 19.67
C CYS A 129 22.17 10.94 19.44
N THR A 130 21.66 11.73 20.41
CA THR A 130 20.33 12.33 20.33
C THR A 130 20.24 13.36 19.20
N LEU A 131 21.28 14.20 19.02
CA LEU A 131 21.34 15.17 17.92
C LEU A 131 21.36 14.51 16.52
N PRO A 132 22.27 13.58 16.20
CA PRO A 132 22.24 12.89 14.90
C PRO A 132 20.99 12.01 14.74
N GLY A 133 20.48 11.42 15.83
CA GLY A 133 19.21 10.69 15.81
C GLY A 133 18.01 11.57 15.47
N ALA A 134 17.93 12.79 16.02
CA ALA A 134 16.90 13.76 15.68
C ALA A 134 17.03 14.20 14.21
N LEU A 135 18.25 14.49 13.73
CA LEU A 135 18.48 14.84 12.33
C LEU A 135 18.03 13.71 11.38
N LEU A 136 18.31 12.45 11.71
CA LEU A 136 17.84 11.30 10.93
C LEU A 136 16.31 11.17 10.89
N LEU A 137 15.61 11.53 11.96
CA LEU A 137 14.14 11.51 11.99
C LEU A 137 13.51 12.64 11.17
N PHE A 138 14.22 13.76 11.01
CA PHE A 138 13.76 14.90 10.22
C PHE A 138 14.09 14.81 8.73
N CYS A 139 15.11 14.03 8.37
CA CYS A 139 15.51 13.77 6.98
C CYS A 139 14.56 12.79 6.27
#